data_AF-A0A5C5X3P3-F1
#
_entry.id   AF-A0A5C5X3P3-F1
#
_cell.length_a   1.000
_cell.length_b   1.000
_cell.length_c   1.000
_cell.angle_alpha   90.00
_cell.angle_beta   90.00
_cell.angle_gamma   90.00
#
_symmetry.space_group_name_H-M   'P 1'
#
loop_
_entity.id
_entity.type
_entity.pdbx_description
1 polymer ?
#
loop_
_entity_poly.entity_id
_entity_poly.type
_entity_poly.pdbx_seq_one_letter_code
_entity_poly.pdbx_strand_id
1 'polypeptide(L)'
;MFNLQDPTNWPRDTSPNNQIMGSFGWSAYILPYLDASPLYNLIDFSLPAYVEEIEDYNSTTIPQAVSLRGQLGNVANKEAADNAPSAFHCPSNHSTTYPITRFKDYSMNGGTASGCCTERNQRSSDGIGYINSKVGIRDITDGASNTFMLLEKPHWAPQSWCNIEHGCNPFFFVHHQSQGYVCPQVPGSPPRPTPPNDAFIFNTRGAYSEHPGGVQAAMADGSVRFISENVDFESYKATFSRAGGEVDTVIRD
;
A
#
# COMPACT_ATOMS: atom_id res chain seq x y z
N MET A 1 -7.35 -8.18 -6.91
CA MET A 1 -6.55 -8.72 -5.78
C MET A 1 -7.09 -10.11 -5.52
N PHE A 2 -6.25 -11.11 -5.27
CA PHE A 2 -6.68 -12.51 -5.33
C PHE A 2 -6.15 -13.30 -4.13
N ASN A 3 -7.12 -13.80 -3.36
CA ASN A 3 -7.13 -14.98 -2.49
C ASN A 3 -5.77 -15.61 -2.14
N LEU A 4 -5.30 -15.39 -0.92
CA LEU A 4 -4.45 -16.36 -0.26
C LEU A 4 -5.35 -17.28 0.54
N GLN A 5 -5.26 -18.58 0.29
CA GLN A 5 -5.61 -19.53 1.35
C GLN A 5 -4.67 -19.21 2.50
N ASP A 6 -5.17 -18.56 3.57
CA ASP A 6 -4.45 -18.36 4.83
C ASP A 6 -4.40 -19.70 5.56
N PRO A 7 -3.29 -20.47 5.47
CA PRO A 7 -3.22 -21.74 6.15
C PRO A 7 -2.87 -21.45 7.62
N THR A 8 -3.41 -22.27 8.52
CA THR A 8 -3.29 -22.06 9.97
C THR A 8 -1.85 -22.02 10.50
N ASN A 9 -0.86 -22.41 9.70
CA ASN A 9 0.55 -22.49 10.05
C ASN A 9 1.41 -21.30 9.58
N TRP A 10 0.86 -20.29 8.90
CA TRP A 10 1.67 -19.13 8.50
C TRP A 10 2.12 -18.30 9.70
N PRO A 11 3.31 -17.68 9.66
CA PRO A 11 3.79 -16.82 10.74
C PRO A 11 2.83 -15.66 10.96
N ARG A 12 2.56 -15.34 12.23
CA ARG A 12 1.66 -14.25 12.59
C ARG A 12 2.33 -13.24 13.49
N ASP A 13 1.96 -11.98 13.32
CA ASP A 13 2.37 -10.93 14.25
C ASP A 13 1.79 -11.23 15.64
N THR A 14 2.62 -11.06 16.67
CA THR A 14 2.27 -11.25 18.08
C THR A 14 1.29 -10.18 18.60
N SER A 15 0.94 -9.18 17.79
CA SER A 15 -0.06 -8.17 18.12
C SER A 15 -1.46 -8.78 18.29
N PRO A 16 -2.39 -8.12 19.02
CA PRO A 16 -3.69 -8.68 19.40
C PRO A 16 -4.57 -9.17 18.24
N ASN A 17 -4.25 -8.78 17.01
CA ASN A 17 -5.01 -9.11 15.81
C ASN A 17 -4.44 -10.30 15.01
N ASN A 18 -3.35 -10.96 15.47
CA ASN A 18 -2.83 -12.21 14.91
C ASN A 18 -2.67 -12.19 13.37
N GLN A 19 -2.07 -11.11 12.86
CA GLN A 19 -2.01 -10.81 11.43
C GLN A 19 -1.08 -11.76 10.69
N ILE A 20 -1.50 -12.20 9.51
CA ILE A 20 -0.66 -13.01 8.61
C ILE A 20 0.55 -12.19 8.18
N MET A 21 1.76 -12.67 8.49
CA MET A 21 2.99 -12.10 7.95
C MET A 21 3.34 -12.78 6.63
N GLY A 22 3.75 -11.98 5.64
CA GLY A 22 4.12 -12.51 4.33
C GLY A 22 2.94 -12.78 3.41
N SER A 23 1.87 -11.98 3.52
CA SER A 23 0.89 -11.92 2.43
C SER A 23 1.49 -11.25 1.19
N PHE A 24 1.12 -11.72 0.01
CA PHE A 24 1.51 -11.13 -1.27
C PHE A 24 0.66 -9.91 -1.61
N GLY A 25 1.32 -8.80 -1.91
CA GLY A 25 0.74 -7.58 -2.44
C GLY A 25 0.37 -7.70 -3.91
N TRP A 26 -0.34 -6.68 -4.40
CA TRP A 26 -0.85 -6.61 -5.77
C TRP A 26 0.25 -6.77 -6.85
N SER A 27 1.45 -6.29 -6.56
CA SER A 27 2.61 -6.31 -7.43
C SER A 27 3.01 -7.72 -7.87
N ALA A 28 2.91 -8.73 -7.01
CA ALA A 28 3.19 -10.12 -7.37
C ALA A 28 2.23 -10.64 -8.46
N TYR A 29 0.96 -10.23 -8.41
CA TYR A 29 -0.08 -10.78 -9.28
C TYR A 29 -0.14 -10.13 -10.66
N ILE A 30 0.44 -8.94 -10.82
CA ILE A 30 0.40 -8.24 -12.10
C ILE A 30 1.63 -8.53 -12.98
N LEU A 31 2.65 -9.22 -12.46
CA LEU A 31 3.89 -9.51 -13.20
C LEU A 31 3.68 -10.17 -14.57
N PRO A 32 2.75 -11.12 -14.76
CA PRO A 32 2.50 -11.70 -16.07
C PRO A 32 1.99 -10.70 -17.12
N TYR A 33 1.43 -9.57 -16.68
CA TYR A 33 0.91 -8.50 -17.54
C TYR A 33 1.94 -7.37 -17.77
N LEU A 34 3.14 -7.50 -17.18
CA LEU A 34 4.26 -6.55 -17.32
C LEU A 34 5.47 -7.20 -18.00
N ASP A 35 5.26 -8.25 -18.81
CA ASP A 35 6.33 -9.06 -19.42
C ASP A 35 7.35 -9.63 -18.40
N ALA A 36 6.94 -9.76 -17.13
CA ALA A 36 7.76 -10.28 -16.04
C ALA A 36 7.37 -11.72 -15.64
N SER A 37 6.88 -12.52 -16.60
CA SER A 37 6.51 -13.93 -16.38
C SER A 37 7.64 -14.80 -15.80
N PRO A 38 8.93 -14.66 -16.20
CA PRO A 38 10.01 -15.42 -15.58
C PRO A 38 10.11 -15.20 -14.08
N LEU A 39 9.96 -13.94 -13.63
CA LEU A 39 9.96 -13.58 -12.21
C LEU A 39 8.73 -14.12 -11.48
N TYR A 40 7.55 -14.02 -12.11
CA TYR A 40 6.30 -14.59 -11.57
C TYR A 40 6.42 -16.09 -11.31
N ASN A 41 7.05 -16.83 -12.21
CA ASN A 41 7.22 -18.28 -12.10
C ASN A 41 8.17 -18.71 -10.96
N LEU A 42 8.95 -17.78 -10.38
CA LEU A 42 9.76 -18.04 -9.19
C LEU A 42 8.94 -17.98 -7.90
N ILE A 43 7.73 -17.43 -7.93
CA ILE A 43 6.91 -17.22 -6.73
C ILE A 43 6.20 -18.52 -6.35
N ASP A 44 6.48 -19.04 -5.15
CA ASP A 44 5.70 -20.09 -4.51
C ASP A 44 4.62 -19.46 -3.61
N PHE A 45 3.41 -19.35 -4.15
CA PHE A 45 2.23 -18.82 -3.45
C PHE A 45 1.73 -19.72 -2.31
N SER A 46 2.25 -20.95 -2.17
CA SER A 46 1.94 -21.82 -1.01
C SER A 46 2.77 -21.46 0.23
N LEU A 47 3.82 -20.65 0.04
CA LEU A 47 4.72 -20.19 1.09
C LEU A 47 4.56 -18.67 1.31
N PRO A 48 4.82 -18.15 2.52
CA PRO A 48 4.79 -16.72 2.77
C PRO A 48 5.74 -15.93 1.85
N ALA A 49 5.31 -14.73 1.43
CA ALA A 49 6.16 -13.75 0.78
C ALA A 49 7.39 -13.44 1.64
N TYR A 50 8.53 -13.17 1.01
CA TYR A 50 9.78 -12.86 1.68
C TYR A 50 10.02 -11.36 1.79
N VAL A 51 10.72 -10.94 2.86
CA VAL A 51 11.34 -9.62 2.96
C VAL A 51 12.63 -9.72 3.78
N GLU A 52 13.70 -9.06 3.32
CA GLU A 52 15.00 -9.07 3.99
C GLU A 52 14.94 -8.35 5.34
N GLU A 53 14.27 -7.20 5.37
CA GLU A 53 14.13 -6.37 6.54
C GLU A 53 12.89 -5.50 6.42
N ILE A 54 12.21 -5.29 7.54
CA ILE A 54 11.17 -4.28 7.66
C ILE A 54 11.46 -3.43 8.89
N GLU A 55 11.27 -2.13 8.76
CA GLU A 55 11.18 -1.27 9.93
C GLU A 55 9.92 -1.63 10.72
N ASP A 56 10.02 -1.75 12.04
CA ASP A 56 8.89 -1.94 12.93
C ASP A 56 9.17 -1.25 14.27
N TYR A 57 8.54 -0.09 14.49
CA TYR A 57 8.67 0.63 15.75
C TYR A 57 7.78 0.03 16.85
N ASN A 58 8.40 -0.21 18.01
CA ASN A 58 7.70 -0.58 19.24
C ASN A 58 7.28 0.63 20.11
N SER A 59 7.43 1.86 19.60
CA SER A 59 7.33 3.09 20.40
C SER A 59 6.61 4.21 19.65
N THR A 60 5.73 4.92 20.36
CA THR A 60 5.02 6.13 19.88
C THR A 60 5.79 7.43 20.17
N THR A 61 7.01 7.37 20.72
CA THR A 61 7.78 8.54 21.17
C THR A 61 8.78 9.01 20.11
N ILE A 62 8.84 10.32 19.84
CA ILE A 62 9.77 10.95 18.86
C ILE A 62 11.01 11.52 19.60
N PRO A 63 12.25 11.32 19.11
CA PRO A 63 12.65 10.53 17.94
C PRO A 63 12.57 9.02 18.22
N GLN A 64 12.09 8.25 17.25
CA GLN A 64 11.82 6.82 17.45
C GLN A 64 13.11 5.99 17.39
N ALA A 65 13.29 5.05 18.31
CA ALA A 65 14.37 4.07 18.22
C ALA A 65 14.05 3.05 17.12
N VAL A 66 14.80 3.08 16.02
CA VAL A 66 14.62 2.15 14.88
C VAL A 66 14.80 0.72 15.36
N SER A 67 13.78 -0.12 15.18
CA SER A 67 13.89 -1.56 15.31
C SER A 67 13.63 -2.18 13.94
N LEU A 68 14.65 -2.80 13.37
CA LEU A 68 14.51 -3.58 12.15
C LEU A 68 14.16 -5.01 12.54
N ARG A 69 13.01 -5.51 12.08
CA ARG A 69 12.80 -6.95 12.05
C ARG A 69 13.55 -7.49 10.85
N GLY A 70 14.60 -8.26 11.11
CA GLY A 70 15.33 -8.99 10.07
C GLY A 70 14.47 -10.09 9.44
N GLN A 71 14.99 -10.65 8.35
CA GLN A 71 14.44 -11.69 7.48
C GLN A 71 13.11 -12.32 7.95
N LEU A 72 12.03 -11.95 7.26
CA LEU A 72 10.70 -12.50 7.49
C LEU A 72 10.20 -13.23 6.23
N GLY A 73 9.25 -14.15 6.44
CA GLY A 73 8.67 -14.95 5.36
C GLY A 73 9.48 -16.19 5.03
N ASN A 74 9.37 -16.67 3.78
CA ASN A 74 10.08 -17.87 3.35
C ASN A 74 11.16 -17.56 2.32
N VAL A 75 12.39 -18.01 2.57
CA VAL A 75 13.55 -17.79 1.70
C VAL A 75 13.38 -18.35 0.28
N ALA A 76 12.47 -19.30 0.05
CA ALA A 76 12.11 -19.77 -1.28
C ALA A 76 11.61 -18.63 -2.19
N ASN A 77 10.95 -17.62 -1.61
CA ASN A 77 10.43 -16.45 -2.34
C ASN A 77 11.44 -15.29 -2.39
N LYS A 78 12.66 -15.44 -1.87
CA LYS A 78 13.65 -14.36 -1.80
C LYS A 78 14.05 -13.83 -3.17
N GLU A 79 14.35 -14.72 -4.10
CA GLU A 79 14.80 -14.31 -5.44
C GLU A 79 13.71 -13.46 -6.14
N ALA A 80 12.45 -13.87 -6.04
CA ALA A 80 11.35 -13.09 -6.59
C ALA A 80 11.18 -11.73 -5.86
N ALA A 81 11.34 -11.71 -4.54
CA ALA A 81 11.13 -10.51 -3.71
C ALA A 81 12.19 -9.42 -3.93
N ASP A 82 13.41 -9.81 -4.26
CA ASP A 82 14.55 -8.90 -4.40
C ASP A 82 14.77 -8.35 -5.82
N ASN A 83 13.91 -8.75 -6.78
CA ASN A 83 14.06 -8.43 -8.21
C ASN A 83 12.84 -7.71 -8.80
N ALA A 84 12.33 -6.68 -8.10
CA ALA A 84 11.26 -5.83 -8.61
C ALA A 84 11.63 -5.20 -9.97
N PRO A 85 10.78 -5.33 -11.00
CA PRO A 85 10.95 -4.62 -12.26
C PRO A 85 10.88 -3.10 -12.07
N SER A 86 11.56 -2.36 -12.95
CA SER A 86 11.56 -0.89 -12.91
C SER A 86 10.18 -0.24 -13.03
N ALA A 87 9.19 -0.95 -13.57
CA ALA A 87 7.80 -0.49 -13.64
C ALA A 87 7.16 -0.24 -12.25
N PHE A 88 7.72 -0.80 -11.19
CA PHE A 88 7.26 -0.57 -9.81
C PHE A 88 7.96 0.60 -9.13
N HIS A 89 8.93 1.23 -9.80
CA HIS A 89 9.72 2.34 -9.24
C HIS A 89 9.30 3.65 -9.88
N CYS A 90 9.08 4.65 -9.04
CA CYS A 90 8.80 5.98 -9.54
C CYS A 90 10.11 6.60 -10.04
N PRO A 91 10.18 7.11 -11.29
CA PRO A 91 11.40 7.76 -11.80
C PRO A 91 11.83 8.98 -11.00
N SER A 92 10.91 9.61 -10.26
CA SER A 92 11.22 10.73 -9.37
C SER A 92 11.75 10.28 -8.01
N ASN A 93 11.83 8.98 -7.72
CA ASN A 93 12.31 8.50 -6.44
C ASN A 93 13.83 8.71 -6.31
N HIS A 94 14.25 9.48 -5.31
CA HIS A 94 15.66 9.76 -5.04
C HIS A 94 16.36 8.79 -4.07
N SER A 95 15.65 7.81 -3.49
CA SER A 95 16.21 7.07 -2.36
C SER A 95 17.38 6.19 -2.78
N THR A 96 18.50 6.34 -2.08
CA THR A 96 19.69 5.50 -2.25
C THR A 96 19.99 4.62 -1.03
N THR A 97 19.12 4.67 -0.01
CA THR A 97 19.36 4.03 1.29
C THR A 97 19.18 2.51 1.22
N TYR A 98 18.24 2.04 0.39
CA TYR A 98 17.93 0.62 0.25
C TYR A 98 18.00 0.16 -1.22
N PRO A 99 18.26 -1.14 -1.47
CA PRO A 99 18.21 -1.67 -2.83
C PRO A 99 16.79 -1.52 -3.41
N ILE A 100 16.64 -0.62 -4.39
CA ILE A 100 15.33 -0.25 -4.94
C ILE A 100 14.53 -1.46 -5.44
N THR A 101 15.21 -2.49 -5.95
CA THR A 101 14.61 -3.74 -6.45
C THR A 101 13.91 -4.57 -5.37
N ARG A 102 14.04 -4.23 -4.09
CA ARG A 102 13.30 -4.87 -2.98
C ARG A 102 11.97 -4.18 -2.66
N PHE A 103 11.66 -3.06 -3.32
CA PHE A 103 10.55 -2.18 -2.97
C PHE A 103 9.66 -1.85 -4.17
N LYS A 104 8.56 -1.15 -3.91
CA LYS A 104 7.71 -0.50 -4.91
C LYS A 104 7.33 0.90 -4.44
N ASP A 105 7.02 1.77 -5.37
CA ASP A 105 6.70 3.18 -5.11
C ASP A 105 5.22 3.51 -5.36
N TYR A 106 4.37 2.49 -5.45
CA TYR A 106 2.94 2.62 -5.68
C TYR A 106 2.17 1.74 -4.68
N SER A 107 1.09 2.29 -4.16
CA SER A 107 0.26 1.63 -3.15
C SER A 107 -1.21 1.62 -3.55
N MET A 108 -1.90 0.55 -3.18
CA MET A 108 -3.29 0.35 -3.57
C MET A 108 -4.25 1.14 -2.69
N ASN A 109 -5.33 1.62 -3.29
CA ASN A 109 -6.44 2.23 -2.57
C ASN A 109 -7.01 1.26 -1.52
N GLY A 110 -6.83 1.60 -0.24
CA GLY A 110 -7.26 0.82 0.92
C GLY A 110 -8.64 1.18 1.49
N GLY A 111 -9.35 2.13 0.87
CA GLY A 111 -10.70 2.56 1.25
C GLY A 111 -10.76 3.82 2.11
N THR A 112 -11.98 4.33 2.33
CA THR A 112 -12.25 5.53 3.12
C THR A 112 -12.22 5.24 4.61
N ALA A 113 -12.73 4.07 5.02
CA ALA A 113 -13.07 3.78 6.40
C ALA A 113 -12.22 2.67 7.00
N SER A 114 -10.89 2.73 6.85
CA SER A 114 -10.04 1.87 7.65
C SER A 114 -9.93 2.45 9.07
N GLY A 115 -10.82 2.03 9.96
CA GLY A 115 -10.39 1.72 11.32
C GLY A 115 -9.08 0.95 11.24
N CYS A 116 -8.13 1.23 12.14
CA CYS A 116 -6.71 0.85 12.03
C CYS A 116 -6.41 -0.34 11.11
N CYS A 117 -5.74 0.00 9.99
CA CYS A 117 -5.02 -0.85 9.06
C CYS A 117 -5.86 -1.71 8.09
N THR A 118 -5.94 -1.30 6.81
CA THR A 118 -6.61 -2.05 5.72
C THR A 118 -6.11 -3.49 5.58
N GLU A 119 -4.81 -3.72 5.82
CA GLU A 119 -4.20 -5.04 5.82
C GLU A 119 -4.69 -5.94 6.96
N ARG A 120 -5.23 -5.36 8.05
CA ARG A 120 -5.89 -6.09 9.14
C ARG A 120 -7.36 -6.37 8.85
N ASN A 121 -7.92 -5.62 7.92
CA ASN A 121 -9.32 -5.65 7.59
C ASN A 121 -9.59 -6.61 6.43
N GLN A 122 -9.83 -7.88 6.77
CA GLN A 122 -10.08 -8.92 5.76
C GLN A 122 -11.46 -8.85 5.09
N ARG A 123 -12.40 -7.99 5.56
CA ARG A 123 -13.82 -8.09 5.16
C ARG A 123 -14.63 -6.79 5.08
N SER A 124 -14.11 -5.65 5.53
CA SER A 124 -14.89 -4.39 5.61
C SER A 124 -14.17 -3.15 5.09
N SER A 125 -13.13 -3.30 4.28
CA SER A 125 -12.65 -2.15 3.49
C SER A 125 -13.63 -1.88 2.34
N ASP A 126 -13.91 -0.60 2.11
CA ASP A 126 -14.70 -0.04 1.02
C ASP A 126 -13.84 0.38 -0.19
N GLY A 127 -12.52 0.22 -0.12
CA GLY A 127 -11.60 0.46 -1.25
C GLY A 127 -11.48 -0.72 -2.20
N ILE A 128 -10.50 -0.68 -3.09
CA ILE A 128 -10.25 -1.76 -4.08
C ILE A 128 -9.32 -2.83 -3.51
N GLY A 129 -8.35 -2.43 -2.67
CA GLY A 129 -7.34 -3.31 -2.09
C GLY A 129 -7.56 -3.59 -0.61
N TYR A 130 -7.55 -4.86 -0.23
CA TYR A 130 -7.45 -5.35 1.15
C TYR A 130 -7.10 -6.85 1.12
N ILE A 131 -6.61 -7.41 2.22
CA ILE A 131 -6.25 -8.83 2.28
C ILE A 131 -7.46 -9.70 1.90
N ASN A 132 -7.27 -10.61 0.95
CA ASN A 132 -8.31 -11.47 0.38
C ASN A 132 -9.44 -10.73 -0.36
N SER A 133 -9.21 -9.49 -0.76
CA SER A 133 -10.11 -8.76 -1.67
C SER A 133 -10.40 -9.59 -2.91
N LYS A 134 -11.66 -9.54 -3.37
CA LYS A 134 -12.15 -10.13 -4.63
C LYS A 134 -12.93 -9.10 -5.44
N VAL A 135 -12.63 -7.82 -5.23
CA VAL A 135 -13.27 -6.70 -5.92
C VAL A 135 -12.99 -6.81 -7.42
N GLY A 136 -14.04 -6.99 -8.20
CA GLY A 136 -14.02 -6.87 -9.65
C GLY A 136 -14.49 -5.48 -10.09
N ILE A 137 -14.26 -5.13 -11.37
CA ILE A 137 -14.68 -3.83 -11.92
C ILE A 137 -16.18 -3.57 -11.71
N ARG A 138 -17.02 -4.62 -11.77
CA ARG A 138 -18.47 -4.53 -11.54
C ARG A 138 -18.85 -4.04 -10.14
N ASP A 139 -17.94 -4.21 -9.17
CA ASP A 139 -18.17 -3.86 -7.76
C ASP A 139 -17.77 -2.39 -7.48
N ILE A 140 -17.28 -1.67 -8.49
CA ILE A 140 -16.90 -0.25 -8.42
C ILE A 140 -18.09 0.58 -8.93
N THR A 141 -19.12 0.69 -8.09
CA THR A 141 -20.39 1.33 -8.44
C THR A 141 -20.32 2.85 -8.41
N ASP A 142 -19.32 3.44 -7.77
CA ASP A 142 -19.07 4.90 -7.79
C ASP A 142 -18.47 5.36 -9.14
N GLY A 143 -18.11 4.40 -10.00
CA GLY A 143 -17.57 4.61 -11.33
C GLY A 143 -16.06 4.36 -11.39
N ALA A 144 -15.61 3.57 -12.36
CA ALA A 144 -14.19 3.21 -12.49
C ALA A 144 -13.27 4.43 -12.73
N SER A 145 -13.79 5.48 -13.39
CA SER A 145 -13.08 6.74 -13.55
C SER A 145 -12.98 7.53 -12.24
N ASN A 146 -13.90 7.34 -11.30
CA ASN A 146 -14.05 8.13 -10.06
C ASN A 146 -13.50 7.41 -8.82
N THR A 147 -12.86 6.25 -8.99
CA THR A 147 -12.26 5.50 -7.89
C THR A 147 -10.77 5.33 -8.12
N PHE A 148 -9.96 5.66 -7.13
CA PHE A 148 -8.53 5.41 -7.17
C PHE A 148 -8.22 3.91 -7.18
N MET A 149 -7.23 3.50 -7.97
CA MET A 149 -6.69 2.14 -7.97
C MET A 149 -5.32 2.09 -7.29
N LEU A 150 -4.36 2.87 -7.81
CA LEU A 150 -3.00 2.98 -7.27
C LEU A 150 -2.67 4.46 -7.10
N LEU A 151 -1.95 4.81 -6.04
CA LEU A 151 -1.42 6.15 -5.84
C LEU A 151 0.09 6.07 -5.57
N GLU A 152 0.79 7.15 -5.88
CA GLU A 152 2.20 7.30 -5.53
C GLU A 152 2.40 7.15 -4.02
N LYS A 153 3.34 6.27 -3.70
CA LYS A 153 3.80 6.02 -2.35
C LYS A 153 5.24 5.46 -2.40
N PRO A 154 6.24 6.35 -2.60
CA PRO A 154 7.64 5.98 -2.62
C PRO A 154 8.01 5.18 -1.37
N HIS A 155 8.87 4.19 -1.55
CA HIS A 155 9.23 3.30 -0.46
C HIS A 155 9.96 3.98 0.69
N TRP A 156 10.60 5.13 0.46
CA TRP A 156 11.24 5.95 1.49
C TRP A 156 10.28 6.92 2.18
N ALA A 157 9.06 7.09 1.68
CA ALA A 157 8.11 8.03 2.26
C ALA A 157 7.53 7.47 3.58
N PRO A 158 7.24 8.32 4.58
CA PRO A 158 6.78 7.87 5.89
C PRO A 158 5.48 7.07 5.79
N GLN A 159 5.40 5.87 6.38
CA GLN A 159 4.24 4.98 6.25
C GLN A 159 3.89 4.31 7.58
N SER A 160 2.77 4.71 8.17
CA SER A 160 2.37 4.36 9.53
C SER A 160 3.52 4.61 10.50
N TRP A 161 4.07 3.57 11.12
CA TRP A 161 5.22 3.67 12.00
C TRP A 161 6.47 3.30 11.22
N CYS A 162 6.66 3.94 10.08
CA CYS A 162 7.90 3.94 9.35
C CYS A 162 8.25 5.38 9.04
N ASN A 163 9.50 5.74 9.32
CA ASN A 163 9.96 7.09 9.11
C ASN A 163 10.37 7.34 7.66
N ILE A 164 10.45 8.62 7.33
CA ILE A 164 11.04 9.06 6.06
C ILE A 164 12.45 8.50 5.92
N GLU A 165 12.85 8.18 4.68
CA GLU A 165 14.13 7.56 4.33
C GLU A 165 14.32 6.10 4.76
N HIS A 166 13.30 5.47 5.36
CA HIS A 166 13.30 4.04 5.66
C HIS A 166 12.42 3.26 4.68
N GLY A 167 12.91 2.10 4.21
CA GLY A 167 12.24 1.29 3.19
C GLY A 167 10.98 0.59 3.70
N CYS A 168 9.81 1.12 3.34
CA CYS A 168 8.53 0.74 3.96
C CYS A 168 7.40 0.40 3.00
N ASN A 169 7.74 0.19 1.74
CA ASN A 169 6.84 -0.40 0.77
C ASN A 169 7.54 -1.54 0.02
N PRO A 170 7.79 -2.69 0.68
CA PRO A 170 8.47 -3.83 0.06
C PRO A 170 7.74 -4.27 -1.21
N PHE A 171 8.47 -4.90 -2.13
CA PHE A 171 8.00 -5.19 -3.47
C PHE A 171 6.64 -5.88 -3.44
N PHE A 172 6.52 -7.07 -2.84
CA PHE A 172 5.22 -7.73 -2.64
C PHE A 172 4.96 -8.20 -1.21
N PHE A 173 5.82 -7.96 -0.23
CA PHE A 173 5.52 -8.28 1.16
C PHE A 173 4.51 -7.28 1.75
N VAL A 174 3.44 -7.77 2.36
CA VAL A 174 2.43 -6.95 3.05
C VAL A 174 2.55 -7.17 4.56
N HIS A 175 2.60 -6.06 5.31
CA HIS A 175 2.79 -6.00 6.76
C HIS A 175 1.92 -4.92 7.45
N HIS A 176 1.84 -4.96 8.79
CA HIS A 176 0.97 -4.18 9.68
C HIS A 176 1.09 -2.66 9.63
N GLN A 177 2.07 -2.13 8.90
CA GLN A 177 2.25 -0.69 8.68
C GLN A 177 1.46 -0.21 7.45
N SER A 178 0.46 -0.97 7.01
CA SER A 178 -0.26 -0.71 5.75
C SER A 178 0.68 -0.66 4.54
N GLN A 179 1.75 -1.47 4.54
CA GLN A 179 2.70 -1.50 3.43
C GLN A 179 1.99 -2.01 2.17
N GLY A 180 2.07 -1.24 1.09
CA GLY A 180 1.35 -1.49 -0.16
C GLY A 180 -0.08 -0.94 -0.22
N TYR A 181 -0.55 -0.21 0.81
CA TYR A 181 -1.85 0.46 0.83
C TYR A 181 -1.71 1.95 1.16
N VAL A 182 -2.63 2.75 0.62
CA VAL A 182 -2.86 4.13 1.04
C VAL A 182 -4.31 4.32 1.46
N CYS A 183 -4.53 5.21 2.41
CA CYS A 183 -5.85 5.56 2.95
C CYS A 183 -5.93 7.09 3.06
N PRO A 184 -7.13 7.69 3.00
CA PRO A 184 -7.31 9.13 3.13
C PRO A 184 -7.34 9.60 4.58
N GLN A 185 -7.33 8.68 5.56
CA GLN A 185 -7.28 9.01 6.97
C GLN A 185 -6.66 7.89 7.81
N VAL A 186 -6.21 8.24 9.01
CA VAL A 186 -5.78 7.27 10.04
C VAL A 186 -6.75 7.28 11.22
N PRO A 187 -6.94 6.12 11.90
CA PRO A 187 -7.84 6.02 13.04
C PRO A 187 -7.46 6.98 14.17
N GLY A 188 -8.48 7.51 14.83
CA GLY A 188 -8.40 8.45 15.94
C GLY A 188 -9.80 8.88 16.36
N SER A 189 -9.91 9.66 17.44
CA SER A 189 -11.16 10.29 17.85
C SER A 189 -10.92 11.79 18.08
N PRO A 190 -11.14 12.64 17.05
CA PRO A 190 -11.62 12.31 15.69
C PRO A 190 -10.54 11.62 14.82
N PRO A 191 -10.93 10.94 13.72
CA PRO A 191 -9.98 10.44 12.72
C PRO A 191 -9.13 11.58 12.17
N ARG A 192 -7.85 11.31 11.85
CA ARG A 192 -6.95 12.30 11.29
C ARG A 192 -6.90 12.19 9.75
N PRO A 193 -7.20 13.26 9.01
CA PRO A 193 -6.99 13.34 7.57
C PRO A 193 -5.55 13.06 7.14
N THR A 194 -5.35 12.36 6.03
CA THR A 194 -4.06 12.18 5.34
C THR A 194 -4.19 12.61 3.87
N PRO A 195 -4.16 13.92 3.60
CA PRO A 195 -4.21 14.45 2.23
C PRO A 195 -2.97 14.03 1.40
N PRO A 196 -2.98 14.23 0.07
CA PRO A 196 -1.78 14.05 -0.74
C PRO A 196 -0.61 14.87 -0.18
N ASN A 197 0.58 14.28 -0.14
CA ASN A 197 1.79 14.92 0.42
C ASN A 197 1.61 15.43 1.85
N ASP A 198 0.87 14.69 2.67
CA ASP A 198 0.71 14.97 4.11
C ASP A 198 2.07 15.28 4.76
N ALA A 199 2.23 16.53 5.21
CA ALA A 199 3.46 17.04 5.82
C ALA A 199 3.78 16.35 7.16
N PHE A 200 2.83 15.60 7.71
CA PHE A 200 3.02 14.87 8.95
C PHE A 200 3.73 13.53 8.70
N ILE A 201 4.99 13.45 9.17
CA ILE A 201 5.88 12.31 8.95
C ILE A 201 5.58 11.07 9.82
N PHE A 202 4.71 11.18 10.83
CA PHE A 202 4.44 10.08 11.76
C PHE A 202 3.05 9.50 11.55
N ASN A 203 2.90 8.17 11.57
CA ASN A 203 1.59 7.52 11.50
C ASN A 203 0.70 8.06 10.36
N THR A 204 1.29 8.36 9.19
CA THR A 204 0.55 8.72 7.98
C THR A 204 0.39 7.51 7.08
N ARG A 205 -0.76 7.38 6.43
CA ARG A 205 -1.05 6.34 5.43
C ARG A 205 -1.44 6.97 4.08
N GLY A 206 -1.18 8.26 3.92
CA GLY A 206 -1.53 9.01 2.72
C GLY A 206 -0.60 8.68 1.55
N ALA A 207 -1.07 9.05 0.35
CA ALA A 207 -0.22 9.11 -0.83
C ALA A 207 0.86 10.20 -0.64
N TYR A 208 2.02 9.98 -1.23
CA TYR A 208 3.17 10.86 -1.10
C TYR A 208 3.98 10.85 -2.41
N SER A 209 4.53 11.99 -2.79
CA SER A 209 5.35 12.16 -4.00
C SER A 209 6.28 13.36 -3.85
N GLU A 210 7.32 13.41 -4.67
CA GLU A 210 8.16 14.62 -4.82
C GLU A 210 7.67 15.53 -5.95
N HIS A 211 6.59 15.14 -6.63
CA HIS A 211 6.04 15.95 -7.69
C HIS A 211 5.53 17.28 -7.09
N PRO A 212 5.96 18.44 -7.62
CA PRO A 212 5.55 19.72 -7.08
C PRO A 212 4.02 19.86 -7.05
N GLY A 213 3.46 20.04 -5.86
CA GLY A 213 2.04 20.36 -5.66
C GLY A 213 1.09 19.17 -5.62
N GLY A 214 1.56 17.91 -5.57
CA GLY A 214 0.64 16.77 -5.53
C GLY A 214 1.26 15.40 -5.80
N VAL A 215 0.39 14.44 -6.13
CA VAL A 215 0.73 13.04 -6.39
C VAL A 215 0.08 12.56 -7.69
N GLN A 216 0.68 11.58 -8.36
CA GLN A 216 -0.01 10.85 -9.42
C GLN A 216 -0.86 9.72 -8.86
N ALA A 217 -2.03 9.52 -9.47
CA ALA A 217 -2.93 8.42 -9.17
C ALA A 217 -3.40 7.74 -10.46
N ALA A 218 -3.37 6.41 -10.47
CA ALA A 218 -4.07 5.61 -11.46
C ALA A 218 -5.49 5.34 -10.98
N MET A 219 -6.48 5.63 -11.83
CA MET A 219 -7.89 5.36 -11.59
C MET A 219 -8.22 3.91 -11.95
N ALA A 220 -9.37 3.40 -11.50
CA ALA A 220 -9.76 2.01 -11.76
C ALA A 220 -10.13 1.73 -13.23
N ASP A 221 -10.35 2.77 -14.05
CA ASP A 221 -10.49 2.67 -15.50
C ASP A 221 -9.15 2.65 -16.27
N GLY A 222 -8.03 2.77 -15.55
CA GLY A 222 -6.68 2.80 -16.12
C GLY A 222 -6.18 4.19 -16.54
N SER A 223 -7.00 5.24 -16.41
CA SER A 223 -6.53 6.62 -16.59
C SER A 223 -5.59 7.05 -15.46
N VAL A 224 -4.68 7.97 -15.74
CA VAL A 224 -3.76 8.56 -14.75
C VAL A 224 -4.09 10.03 -14.56
N ARG A 225 -4.14 10.47 -13.31
CA ARG A 225 -4.51 11.84 -12.92
C ARG A 225 -3.51 12.39 -11.91
N PHE A 226 -3.18 13.66 -12.06
CA PHE A 226 -2.44 14.41 -11.05
C PHE A 226 -3.42 14.95 -10.01
N ILE A 227 -3.19 14.64 -8.73
CA ILE A 227 -4.03 15.02 -7.61
C ILE A 227 -3.28 16.08 -6.79
N SER A 228 -3.83 17.29 -6.79
CA SER A 228 -3.27 18.43 -6.06
C SER A 228 -3.24 18.17 -4.54
N GLU A 229 -2.17 18.59 -3.87
CA GLU A 229 -2.12 18.65 -2.39
C GLU A 229 -3.11 19.67 -1.80
N ASN A 230 -3.63 20.58 -2.63
CA ASN A 230 -4.67 21.57 -2.27
C ASN A 230 -6.09 21.12 -2.66
N VAL A 231 -6.28 19.85 -3.02
CA VAL A 231 -7.59 19.30 -3.34
C VAL A 231 -8.54 19.39 -2.14
N ASP A 232 -9.85 19.55 -2.39
CA ASP A 232 -10.84 19.39 -1.34
C ASP A 232 -10.74 17.99 -0.73
N PHE A 233 -10.53 17.94 0.59
CA PHE A 233 -10.24 16.69 1.28
C PHE A 233 -11.40 15.71 1.24
N GLU A 234 -12.64 16.18 1.31
CA GLU A 234 -13.80 15.28 1.26
C GLU A 234 -13.96 14.67 -0.14
N SER A 235 -13.74 15.46 -1.20
CA SER A 235 -13.68 14.94 -2.58
C SER A 235 -12.54 13.92 -2.76
N TYR A 236 -11.36 14.18 -2.19
CA TYR A 236 -10.23 13.24 -2.20
C TYR A 236 -10.57 11.94 -1.48
N LYS A 237 -11.14 12.04 -0.28
CA LYS A 237 -11.56 10.89 0.53
C LYS A 237 -12.63 10.07 -0.17
N ALA A 238 -13.65 10.70 -0.75
CA ALA A 238 -14.72 10.03 -1.49
C ALA A 238 -14.18 9.15 -2.62
N THR A 239 -13.12 9.61 -3.31
CA THR A 239 -12.48 8.89 -4.43
C THR A 239 -11.78 7.58 -3.98
N PHE A 240 -11.58 7.35 -2.67
CA PHE A 240 -11.12 6.05 -2.15
C PHE A 240 -12.25 5.01 -2.08
N SER A 241 -13.51 5.41 -2.05
CA SER A 241 -14.64 4.48 -2.00
C SER A 241 -14.85 3.83 -3.36
N ARG A 242 -15.20 2.54 -3.36
CA ARG A 242 -15.68 1.83 -4.56
C ARG A 242 -17.20 1.91 -4.71
N ALA A 243 -17.93 2.10 -3.61
CA ALA A 243 -19.39 1.95 -3.56
C ALA A 243 -20.06 2.77 -2.44
N GLY A 244 -19.54 3.96 -2.13
CA GLY A 244 -20.09 4.86 -1.11
C GLY A 244 -21.22 5.75 -1.63
N GLY A 245 -21.40 5.86 -2.94
CA GLY A 245 -22.44 6.67 -3.58
C GLY A 245 -22.17 8.17 -3.52
N GLU A 246 -20.94 8.58 -3.22
CA GLU A 246 -20.54 9.98 -3.21
C GLU A 246 -20.61 10.57 -4.63
N VAL A 247 -21.22 11.75 -4.76
CA VAL A 247 -21.36 12.45 -6.04
C VAL A 247 -20.20 13.40 -6.34
N ASP A 248 -19.47 13.84 -5.30
CA ASP A 248 -18.32 14.74 -5.43
C ASP A 248 -17.02 13.96 -5.22
N THR A 249 -16.28 13.73 -6.31
CA THR A 249 -14.94 13.12 -6.29
C THR A 249 -13.91 14.12 -6.83
N VAL A 250 -12.62 13.76 -6.84
CA VAL A 250 -11.56 14.63 -7.40
C VAL A 250 -11.71 14.91 -8.90
N ILE A 251 -12.63 14.22 -9.57
CA ILE A 251 -13.03 14.50 -10.94
C ILE A 251 -14.20 15.49 -10.90
N ARG A 252 -13.88 16.77 -11.11
CA ARG A 252 -14.86 17.78 -11.50
C ARG A 252 -14.70 18.04 -13.00
N ASP A 253 -15.79 17.85 -13.75
CA ASP A 253 -15.91 18.36 -15.12
C ASP A 253 -15.96 19.90 -15.13
#